data_AF-G0MSX5-F1
#
_entry.id   AF-G0MSX5-F1
#
_cell.length_a   1.000
_cell.length_b   1.000
_cell.length_c   1.000
_cell.angle_alpha   90.00
_cell.angle_beta   90.00
_cell.angle_gamma   90.00
#
_symmetry.space_group_name_H-M   'P 1'
#
loop_
_entity.id
_entity.type
_entity.pdbx_description
1 polymer ?
#
loop_
_entity_poly.entity_id
_entity_poly.type
_entity_poly.pdbx_seq_one_letter_code
_entity_poly.pdbx_strand_id
1 'polypeptide(L)'
;MLRISLLLFVSTGLSSGCIPTQQVDSNGSSGGGTGPGSATTTTSTTTTTTTTVATTTTTVTEAPFPCTVCQKIYDNTCQGFGIPNLIQWCPTAAEAGIEYSVGLLTAIFPIIPAGSCATSITCPLTTSLRIKTLFFGDIPAPVIYAWCEETGPDAGKWFTGSTFLKYELASLACKPIISG
;
A
#
# COMPACT_ATOMS: atom_id res chain seq x y z
N MET A 1 -13.88 -50.33 -9.60
CA MET A 1 -14.64 -49.69 -10.69
C MET A 1 -14.41 -48.19 -10.61
N LEU A 2 -13.79 -47.65 -11.67
CA LEU A 2 -13.41 -46.26 -11.86
C LEU A 2 -14.59 -45.51 -12.51
N ARG A 3 -15.03 -44.37 -11.96
CA ARG A 3 -15.80 -43.37 -12.70
C ARG A 3 -15.33 -41.97 -12.37
N ILE A 4 -14.57 -41.44 -13.32
CA ILE A 4 -14.26 -40.03 -13.56
C ILE A 4 -15.55 -39.35 -14.01
N SER A 5 -15.92 -38.23 -13.38
CA SER A 5 -16.90 -37.29 -13.95
C SER A 5 -16.37 -35.87 -13.81
N LEU A 6 -15.87 -35.38 -14.93
CA LEU A 6 -15.41 -34.03 -15.21
C LEU A 6 -16.64 -33.11 -15.35
N LEU A 7 -16.73 -32.01 -14.59
CA LEU A 7 -17.68 -30.93 -14.87
C LEU A 7 -16.97 -29.57 -14.74
N LEU A 8 -17.13 -28.79 -15.80
CA LEU A 8 -16.39 -27.59 -16.19
C LEU A 8 -16.75 -26.35 -15.37
N PHE A 9 -15.72 -25.51 -15.16
CA PHE A 9 -15.81 -24.14 -14.68
C PHE A 9 -16.59 -23.24 -15.66
N VAL A 10 -17.60 -22.53 -15.16
CA VAL A 10 -18.13 -21.30 -15.79
C VAL A 10 -18.26 -20.25 -14.70
N SER A 11 -17.34 -19.28 -14.73
CA SER A 11 -17.30 -18.10 -13.87
C SER A 11 -18.12 -16.97 -14.51
N THR A 12 -19.32 -16.72 -14.01
CA THR A 12 -20.08 -15.50 -14.32
C THR A 12 -19.72 -14.40 -13.33
N GLY A 13 -19.00 -13.39 -13.81
CA GLY A 13 -18.66 -12.18 -13.06
C GLY A 13 -19.91 -11.37 -12.75
N LEU A 14 -20.11 -11.09 -11.46
CA LEU A 14 -21.15 -10.23 -10.92
C LEU A 14 -20.52 -8.83 -10.71
N SER A 15 -20.56 -7.98 -11.72
CA SER A 15 -20.20 -6.56 -11.58
C SER A 15 -21.43 -5.78 -11.13
N SER A 16 -21.54 -5.57 -9.82
CA SER A 16 -22.43 -4.59 -9.22
C SER A 16 -22.04 -3.18 -9.70
N GLY A 17 -22.85 -2.60 -10.59
CA GLY A 17 -22.74 -1.20 -10.97
C GLY A 17 -23.16 -0.30 -9.82
N CYS A 18 -22.22 0.48 -9.28
CA CYS A 18 -22.52 1.59 -8.38
C CYS A 18 -22.89 2.81 -9.23
N ILE A 19 -24.12 3.28 -9.09
CA ILE A 19 -24.66 4.51 -9.69
C ILE A 19 -24.05 5.72 -8.95
N PRO A 20 -23.43 6.70 -9.61
CA PRO A 20 -23.26 8.01 -9.00
C PRO A 20 -24.50 8.87 -9.28
N THR A 21 -25.36 8.98 -8.26
CA THR A 21 -26.26 10.11 -8.10
C THR A 21 -25.42 11.37 -7.89
N GLN A 22 -25.54 12.36 -8.77
CA GLN A 22 -25.67 13.76 -8.35
C GLN A 22 -26.42 14.54 -9.43
N GLN A 23 -27.71 14.67 -9.19
CA GLN A 23 -28.56 15.68 -9.80
C GLN A 23 -28.38 16.98 -9.00
N VAL A 24 -27.96 18.05 -9.67
CA VAL A 24 -28.14 19.42 -9.19
C VAL A 24 -28.77 20.19 -10.34
N ASP A 25 -30.11 20.26 -10.33
CA ASP A 25 -30.85 21.19 -11.17
C ASP A 25 -30.80 22.57 -10.53
N SER A 26 -30.24 23.53 -11.25
CA SER A 26 -30.58 24.94 -11.14
C SER A 26 -30.10 25.64 -12.40
N ASN A 27 -30.96 25.77 -13.41
CA ASN A 27 -31.53 27.09 -13.70
C ASN A 27 -32.56 26.99 -14.84
N GLY A 28 -33.75 27.54 -14.60
CA GLY A 28 -34.74 27.78 -15.63
C GLY A 28 -34.22 28.79 -16.64
N SER A 29 -34.51 28.52 -17.91
CA SER A 29 -34.30 29.43 -19.03
C SER A 29 -35.57 30.23 -19.28
N SER A 30 -35.44 31.56 -19.26
CA SER A 30 -36.19 32.58 -20.05
C SER A 30 -36.06 33.91 -19.30
N GLY A 31 -35.60 35.02 -19.88
CA GLY A 31 -35.54 35.43 -21.27
C GLY A 31 -36.34 36.74 -21.42
N GLY A 32 -35.65 37.83 -21.77
CA GLY A 32 -36.21 39.16 -22.11
C GLY A 32 -35.67 40.25 -21.19
N GLY A 33 -34.73 41.13 -21.57
CA GLY A 33 -34.68 42.00 -22.76
C GLY A 33 -35.22 43.38 -22.33
N THR A 34 -34.42 44.44 -22.13
CA THR A 34 -34.00 45.41 -23.17
C THR A 34 -33.27 46.60 -22.49
N GLY A 35 -32.33 47.25 -23.17
CA GLY A 35 -31.88 48.62 -22.84
C GLY A 35 -30.38 48.90 -22.97
N PRO A 36 -29.94 50.02 -23.60
CA PRO A 36 -28.59 50.21 -24.09
C PRO A 36 -27.65 50.83 -23.04
N GLY A 37 -26.43 50.31 -22.95
CA GLY A 37 -25.40 50.82 -22.04
C GLY A 37 -24.01 50.59 -22.61
N SER A 38 -23.39 51.68 -23.08
CA SER A 38 -21.99 51.75 -23.47
C SER A 38 -21.08 51.33 -22.31
N ALA A 39 -20.34 50.24 -22.48
CA ALA A 39 -19.21 49.89 -21.64
C ALA A 39 -18.16 49.18 -22.49
N THR A 40 -17.00 49.82 -22.66
CA THR A 40 -15.80 49.21 -23.23
C THR A 40 -15.29 48.16 -22.24
N THR A 41 -15.60 46.89 -22.48
CA THR A 41 -15.05 45.77 -21.72
C THR A 41 -13.75 45.31 -22.37
N THR A 42 -12.62 45.72 -21.80
CA THR A 42 -11.32 45.11 -22.08
C THR A 42 -11.39 43.64 -21.68
N THR A 43 -11.51 42.76 -22.67
CA THR A 43 -11.51 41.31 -22.47
C THR A 43 -10.06 40.86 -22.25
N SER A 44 -9.63 40.84 -21.00
CA SER A 44 -8.40 40.14 -20.61
C SER A 44 -8.63 38.65 -20.82
N THR A 45 -8.05 38.11 -21.91
CA THR A 45 -8.14 36.69 -22.22
C THR A 45 -7.14 35.95 -21.33
N THR A 46 -7.61 35.39 -20.22
CA THR A 46 -6.78 34.51 -19.38
C THR A 46 -6.73 33.13 -20.03
N THR A 47 -5.60 32.80 -20.66
CA THR A 47 -5.34 31.45 -21.15
C THR A 47 -5.02 30.54 -19.97
N THR A 48 -5.98 29.72 -19.54
CA THR A 48 -5.75 28.66 -18.55
C THR A 48 -5.06 27.49 -19.25
N THR A 49 -3.75 27.34 -19.04
CA THR A 49 -3.01 26.14 -19.48
C THR A 49 -3.30 25.01 -18.51
N THR A 50 -4.19 24.10 -18.86
CA THR A 50 -4.44 22.87 -18.11
C THR A 50 -3.35 21.85 -18.44
N THR A 51 -2.34 21.74 -17.57
CA THR A 51 -1.35 20.67 -17.65
C THR A 51 -2.02 19.37 -17.20
N THR A 52 -2.40 18.54 -18.17
CA THR A 52 -2.90 17.18 -17.91
C THR A 52 -1.72 16.32 -17.51
N VAL A 53 -1.56 16.05 -16.21
CA VAL A 53 -0.60 15.05 -15.73
C VAL A 53 -1.14 13.69 -16.17
N ALA A 54 -0.47 13.06 -17.12
CA ALA A 54 -0.79 11.68 -17.51
C ALA A 54 -0.57 10.77 -16.30
N THR A 55 -1.66 10.30 -15.70
CA THR A 55 -1.61 9.26 -14.67
C THR A 55 -1.28 7.94 -15.36
N THR A 56 0.00 7.59 -15.42
CA THR A 56 0.43 6.25 -15.84
C THR A 56 -0.05 5.25 -14.79
N THR A 57 -1.15 4.55 -15.09
CA THR A 57 -1.62 3.42 -14.27
C THR A 57 -0.69 2.23 -14.50
N THR A 58 0.42 2.19 -13.77
CA THR A 58 1.27 1.00 -13.70
C THR A 58 0.52 -0.04 -12.88
N THR A 59 -0.01 -1.08 -13.52
CA THR A 59 -0.53 -2.25 -12.82
C THR A 59 0.65 -2.98 -12.16
N VAL A 60 0.96 -2.63 -10.91
CA VAL A 60 1.96 -3.33 -10.10
C VAL A 60 1.39 -4.71 -9.82
N THR A 61 1.81 -5.70 -10.62
CA THR A 61 1.59 -7.10 -10.30
C THR A 61 2.47 -7.40 -9.10
N GLU A 62 1.88 -7.62 -7.93
CA GLU A 62 2.62 -7.95 -6.72
C GLU A 62 3.48 -9.20 -7.00
N ALA A 63 4.78 -9.09 -6.80
CA ALA A 63 5.68 -10.22 -6.97
C ALA A 63 5.22 -11.38 -6.07
N PRO A 64 5.25 -12.63 -6.56
CA PRO A 64 4.84 -13.77 -5.75
C PRO A 64 5.71 -13.83 -4.49
N PHE A 65 5.06 -14.01 -3.35
CA PHE A 65 5.75 -14.10 -2.07
C PHE A 65 6.67 -15.34 -2.08
N PRO A 66 7.99 -15.17 -1.95
CA PRO A 66 8.95 -16.22 -2.27
C PRO A 66 9.19 -17.20 -1.10
N CYS A 67 8.55 -16.97 0.05
CA CYS A 67 8.78 -17.73 1.27
C CYS A 67 7.64 -18.75 1.47
N THR A 68 7.95 -19.92 2.04
CA THR A 68 7.03 -21.07 2.07
C THR A 68 6.34 -21.19 3.43
N VAL A 69 7.09 -21.02 4.50
CA VAL A 69 6.59 -21.16 5.88
C VAL A 69 6.22 -19.80 6.47
N CYS A 70 7.06 -18.78 6.23
CA CYS A 70 6.81 -17.44 6.70
C CYS A 70 5.55 -16.85 6.06
N GLN A 71 4.83 -15.99 6.77
CA GLN A 71 3.77 -15.15 6.18
C GLN A 71 4.28 -13.73 5.97
N LYS A 72 3.58 -12.91 5.21
CA LYS A 72 3.93 -11.48 5.07
C LYS A 72 3.83 -10.81 6.45
N ILE A 73 4.93 -10.19 6.89
CA ILE A 73 4.99 -9.47 8.18
C ILE A 73 4.45 -8.04 8.11
N TYR A 74 4.31 -7.50 6.90
CA TYR A 74 3.74 -6.16 6.73
C TYR A 74 2.26 -6.19 7.06
N ASP A 75 1.80 -5.17 7.79
CA ASP A 75 0.42 -5.08 8.25
C ASP A 75 -0.55 -5.04 7.06
N ASN A 76 -1.38 -6.07 6.93
CA ASN A 76 -2.36 -6.19 5.85
C ASN A 76 -3.57 -5.25 6.04
N THR A 77 -3.68 -4.58 7.18
CA THR A 77 -4.69 -3.54 7.41
C THR A 77 -4.30 -2.21 6.76
N CYS A 78 -3.08 -2.09 6.24
CA CYS A 78 -2.65 -0.89 5.53
C CYS A 78 -3.26 -0.80 4.13
N GLN A 79 -4.20 0.15 4.00
CA GLN A 79 -5.01 0.31 2.79
C GLN A 79 -4.52 1.44 1.87
N GLY A 80 -3.44 2.14 2.23
CA GLY A 80 -2.89 3.23 1.44
C GLY A 80 -3.18 4.61 1.99
N PHE A 81 -2.81 5.63 1.23
CA PHE A 81 -2.91 7.02 1.65
C PHE A 81 -4.35 7.44 2.02
N GLY A 82 -4.51 8.07 3.18
CA GLY A 82 -5.77 8.67 3.61
C GLY A 82 -6.81 7.71 4.19
N ILE A 83 -6.53 6.42 4.31
CA ILE A 83 -7.46 5.41 4.84
C ILE A 83 -6.89 4.82 6.15
N PRO A 84 -7.61 4.84 7.28
CA PRO A 84 -9.00 5.31 7.45
C PRO A 84 -9.15 6.85 7.55
N ASN A 85 -8.06 7.58 7.80
CA ASN A 85 -8.02 9.05 7.78
C ASN A 85 -6.58 9.56 7.55
N LEU A 86 -6.42 10.86 7.35
CA LEU A 86 -5.12 11.51 7.04
C LEU A 86 -4.07 11.44 8.16
N ILE A 87 -4.42 10.98 9.37
CA ILE A 87 -3.51 10.91 10.53
C ILE A 87 -3.18 9.46 10.91
N GLN A 88 -4.09 8.52 10.63
CA GLN A 88 -3.95 7.10 10.99
C GLN A 88 -3.75 6.18 9.78
N TRP A 89 -3.54 6.74 8.59
CA TRP A 89 -3.28 5.95 7.40
C TRP A 89 -1.95 5.20 7.48
N CYS A 90 -1.83 4.14 6.69
CA CYS A 90 -0.53 3.54 6.39
C CYS A 90 -0.49 3.10 4.92
N PRO A 91 0.66 3.31 4.25
CA PRO A 91 0.83 2.92 2.86
C PRO A 91 0.70 1.40 2.72
N THR A 92 0.21 0.95 1.59
CA THR A 92 0.21 -0.47 1.23
C THR A 92 1.64 -1.02 1.18
N ALA A 93 1.81 -2.35 1.21
CA ALA A 93 3.13 -2.97 1.09
C ALA A 93 3.88 -2.53 -0.18
N ALA A 94 3.17 -2.34 -1.30
CA ALA A 94 3.75 -1.86 -2.55
C ALA A 94 4.25 -0.41 -2.44
N GLU A 95 3.47 0.48 -1.83
CA GLU A 95 3.86 1.89 -1.60
C GLU A 95 4.99 2.01 -0.56
N ALA A 96 5.05 1.08 0.40
CA ALA A 96 6.11 0.99 1.40
C ALA A 96 7.40 0.30 0.90
N GLY A 97 7.47 -0.02 -0.40
CA GLY A 97 8.63 -0.69 -1.00
C GLY A 97 8.98 -1.99 -0.29
N ILE A 98 7.97 -2.74 0.17
CA ILE A 98 8.18 -4.01 0.86
C ILE A 98 8.53 -5.07 -0.17
N GLU A 99 9.76 -5.54 -0.11
CA GLU A 99 10.24 -6.63 -0.95
C GLU A 99 10.56 -7.82 -0.08
N TYR A 100 10.17 -9.01 -0.53
CA TYR A 100 10.50 -10.27 0.12
C TYR A 100 11.51 -11.02 -0.73
N SER A 101 12.50 -11.62 -0.10
CA SER A 101 13.54 -12.40 -0.77
C SER A 101 13.97 -13.55 0.13
N VAL A 102 14.34 -14.70 -0.44
CA VAL A 102 14.89 -15.82 0.36
C VAL A 102 16.40 -15.79 0.25
N GLY A 103 17.10 -15.92 1.39
CA GLY A 103 18.56 -16.05 1.43
C GLY A 103 19.37 -14.78 1.11
N LEU A 104 18.74 -13.70 0.63
CA LEU A 104 19.44 -12.45 0.30
C LEU A 104 20.17 -11.85 1.52
N LEU A 105 19.48 -11.78 2.66
CA LEU A 105 20.09 -11.24 3.89
C LEU A 105 21.24 -12.10 4.41
N THR A 106 21.26 -13.41 4.13
CA THR A 106 22.36 -14.27 4.59
C THR A 106 23.67 -14.02 3.82
N ALA A 107 23.59 -13.51 2.59
CA ALA A 107 24.76 -13.13 1.81
C ALA A 107 25.41 -11.82 2.31
N ILE A 108 24.62 -10.92 2.90
CA ILE A 108 25.08 -9.61 3.40
C ILE A 108 25.40 -9.68 4.90
N PHE A 109 24.56 -10.40 5.65
CA PHE A 109 24.67 -10.59 7.09
C PHE A 109 24.78 -12.09 7.38
N PRO A 110 26.01 -12.65 7.43
CA PRO A 110 26.25 -14.08 7.69
C PRO A 110 25.86 -14.52 9.11
N ILE A 111 25.37 -13.58 9.92
CA ILE A 111 24.86 -13.83 11.25
C ILE A 111 23.42 -14.38 11.17
N ILE A 112 22.70 -14.22 10.06
CA ILE A 112 21.32 -14.70 9.88
C ILE A 112 21.31 -16.16 9.37
N PRO A 113 20.42 -17.05 9.87
CA PRO A 113 20.40 -18.45 9.46
C PRO A 113 20.16 -18.63 7.96
N ALA A 114 20.94 -19.52 7.33
CA ALA A 114 20.86 -19.82 5.90
C ALA A 114 19.43 -20.26 5.51
N GLY A 115 18.93 -19.73 4.39
CA GLY A 115 17.59 -20.03 3.89
C GLY A 115 16.46 -19.27 4.59
N SER A 116 16.77 -18.31 5.47
CA SER A 116 15.74 -17.42 6.04
C SER A 116 15.09 -16.57 4.96
N CYS A 117 13.78 -16.41 5.08
CA CYS A 117 13.03 -15.39 4.38
C CYS A 117 13.50 -14.03 4.91
N ALA A 118 13.68 -13.08 4.01
CA ALA A 118 14.12 -11.73 4.29
C ALA A 118 13.11 -10.77 3.71
N THR A 119 12.96 -9.62 4.36
CA THR A 119 12.26 -8.49 3.77
C THR A 119 13.05 -7.21 3.95
N SER A 120 13.08 -6.40 2.91
CA SER A 120 13.56 -5.01 2.95
C SER A 120 12.36 -4.08 3.01
N ILE A 121 12.47 -3.04 3.81
CA ILE A 121 11.42 -2.04 4.01
C ILE A 121 11.96 -0.66 3.69
N THR A 122 11.28 0.04 2.77
CA THR A 122 11.63 1.42 2.39
C THR A 122 10.41 2.31 2.52
N CYS A 123 10.14 2.79 3.74
CA CYS A 123 9.02 3.68 3.98
C CYS A 123 9.15 5.00 3.19
N PRO A 124 8.06 5.53 2.59
CA PRO A 124 8.02 6.85 1.96
C PRO A 124 8.44 7.97 2.92
N LEU A 125 8.97 9.07 2.38
CA LEU A 125 9.54 10.20 3.14
C LEU A 125 8.58 10.83 4.18
N THR A 126 7.27 10.71 3.99
CA THR A 126 6.24 11.24 4.91
C THR A 126 5.83 10.25 6.00
N THR A 127 6.47 9.08 6.04
CA THR A 127 6.14 7.98 6.95
C THR A 127 7.39 7.48 7.67
N SER A 128 7.20 6.89 8.84
CA SER A 128 8.25 6.24 9.62
C SER A 128 7.86 4.79 9.88
N LEU A 129 8.84 3.90 9.86
CA LEU A 129 8.60 2.50 10.18
C LEU A 129 8.26 2.36 11.66
N ARG A 130 7.11 1.73 11.90
CA ARG A 130 6.68 1.25 13.20
C ARG A 130 6.77 -0.25 13.21
N ILE A 131 7.47 -0.77 14.21
CA ILE A 131 7.57 -2.20 14.44
C ILE A 131 6.73 -2.53 15.67
N LYS A 132 5.90 -3.57 15.56
CA LYS A 132 5.18 -4.13 16.70
C LYS A 132 5.94 -5.35 17.15
N THR A 133 6.57 -5.27 18.32
CA THR A 133 7.23 -6.43 18.94
C THR A 133 6.25 -7.12 19.89
N LEU A 134 6.43 -8.43 20.12
CA LEU A 134 5.58 -9.13 21.10
C LEU A 134 5.78 -8.62 22.54
N PHE A 135 6.97 -8.11 22.86
CA PHE A 135 7.34 -7.76 24.24
C PHE A 135 7.24 -6.26 24.54
N PHE A 136 7.64 -5.39 23.60
CA PHE A 136 7.71 -3.93 23.83
C PHE A 136 6.57 -3.15 23.15
N GLY A 137 5.69 -3.81 22.40
CA GLY A 137 4.59 -3.16 21.69
C GLY A 137 5.05 -2.41 20.43
N ASP A 138 4.31 -1.35 20.07
CA ASP A 138 4.58 -0.50 18.90
C ASP A 138 5.69 0.52 19.22
N ILE A 139 6.83 0.37 18.55
CA ILE A 139 7.99 1.23 18.72
C ILE A 139 8.44 1.79 17.36
N PRO A 140 8.85 3.07 17.29
CA PRO A 140 9.47 3.60 16.09
C PRO A 140 10.88 3.03 15.99
N ALA A 141 11.21 2.37 14.88
CA ALA A 141 12.53 1.80 14.68
C ALA A 141 12.97 1.94 13.22
N PRO A 142 14.19 2.42 12.94
CA PRO A 142 14.74 2.52 11.58
C PRO A 142 15.22 1.14 11.09
N VAL A 143 14.40 0.12 11.26
CA VAL A 143 14.71 -1.24 10.85
C VAL A 143 14.50 -1.34 9.34
N ILE A 144 15.59 -1.39 8.59
CA ILE A 144 15.51 -1.50 7.13
C ILE A 144 15.30 -2.94 6.64
N TYR A 145 15.45 -3.92 7.54
CA TYR A 145 15.27 -5.34 7.22
C TYR A 145 14.64 -6.14 8.36
N ALA A 146 13.83 -7.14 8.00
CA ALA A 146 13.41 -8.20 8.91
C ALA A 146 13.67 -9.55 8.26
N TRP A 147 13.78 -10.60 9.08
CA TRP A 147 14.00 -11.95 8.59
C TRP A 147 13.11 -12.94 9.34
N CYS A 148 12.79 -14.05 8.70
CA CYS A 148 11.97 -15.12 9.25
C CYS A 148 12.57 -16.48 8.91
N GLU A 149 12.58 -17.36 9.89
CA GLU A 149 13.13 -18.70 9.73
C GLU A 149 12.15 -19.56 8.93
N GLU A 150 12.60 -20.14 7.82
CA GLU A 150 11.80 -21.09 7.05
C GLU A 150 11.82 -22.50 7.67
N THR A 151 12.83 -22.79 8.49
CA THR A 151 13.05 -24.10 9.10
C THR A 151 13.60 -23.94 10.50
N GLY A 152 13.30 -24.88 11.39
CA GLY A 152 13.80 -24.89 12.77
C GLY A 152 12.71 -24.66 13.80
N PRO A 153 13.08 -24.49 15.08
CA PRO A 153 12.13 -24.33 16.18
C PRO A 153 11.37 -22.99 16.15
N ASP A 154 11.94 -21.97 15.51
CA ASP A 154 11.32 -20.66 15.33
C ASP A 154 10.76 -20.45 13.92
N ALA A 155 10.52 -21.54 13.18
CA ALA A 155 10.01 -21.46 11.81
C ALA A 155 8.67 -20.71 11.73
N GLY A 156 8.56 -19.77 10.80
CA GLY A 156 7.40 -18.92 10.60
C GLY A 156 7.34 -17.65 11.48
N LYS A 157 8.33 -17.44 12.36
CA LYS A 157 8.42 -16.22 13.18
C LYS A 157 9.33 -15.19 12.55
N TRP A 158 8.93 -13.93 12.65
CA TRP A 158 9.71 -12.79 12.17
C TRP A 158 10.56 -12.18 13.27
N PHE A 159 11.77 -11.79 12.90
CA PHE A 159 12.75 -11.18 13.77
C PHE A 159 13.37 -9.95 13.11
N THR A 160 13.81 -9.01 13.95
CA THR A 160 14.74 -7.95 13.58
C THR A 160 16.03 -8.07 14.38
N GLY A 161 17.11 -7.49 13.85
CA GLY A 161 18.45 -7.57 14.43
C GLY A 161 19.23 -8.80 13.98
N SER A 162 20.15 -9.24 14.83
CA SER A 162 21.07 -10.36 14.54
C SER A 162 20.67 -11.61 15.31
N THR A 163 21.15 -12.79 14.94
CA THR A 163 20.84 -14.04 15.66
C THR A 163 21.21 -14.02 17.14
N PHE A 164 22.22 -13.22 17.55
CA PHE A 164 22.61 -13.06 18.95
C PHE A 164 21.73 -12.07 19.74
N LEU A 165 21.14 -11.10 19.04
CA LEU A 165 20.25 -10.10 19.61
C LEU A 165 19.07 -9.92 18.66
N LYS A 166 18.18 -10.93 18.67
CA LYS A 166 16.97 -10.97 17.85
C LYS A 166 15.77 -10.54 18.69
N TYR A 167 14.93 -9.70 18.10
CA TYR A 167 13.64 -9.31 18.68
C TYR A 167 12.52 -9.84 17.79
N GLU A 168 11.57 -10.58 18.40
CA GLU A 168 10.42 -11.12 17.69
C GLU A 168 9.43 -10.01 17.31
N LEU A 169 9.08 -10.00 16.04
CA LEU A 169 8.16 -9.05 15.42
C LEU A 169 6.79 -9.70 15.26
N ALA A 170 5.75 -8.97 15.66
CA ALA A 170 4.36 -9.32 15.42
C ALA A 170 3.81 -8.67 14.13
N SER A 171 4.27 -7.45 13.80
CA SER A 171 3.85 -6.72 12.60
C SER A 171 4.82 -5.56 12.29
N LEU A 172 4.88 -5.17 11.02
CA LEU A 172 5.60 -3.99 10.53
C LEU A 172 4.63 -3.10 9.75
N ALA A 173 4.64 -1.80 10.01
CA ALA A 173 3.83 -0.85 9.24
C ALA A 173 4.56 0.49 9.13
N CYS A 174 4.54 1.11 7.95
CA CYS A 174 4.93 2.51 7.84
C CYS A 174 3.75 3.36 8.32
N LYS A 175 3.97 4.35 9.20
CA LYS A 175 2.90 5.26 9.67
C LYS A 175 3.31 6.70 9.44
N PRO A 176 2.37 7.64 9.20
CA PRO A 176 2.68 9.04 8.97
C PRO A 176 3.48 9.63 10.12
N ILE A 177 4.46 10.47 9.77
CA ILE A 177 5.18 11.28 10.75
C ILE A 177 4.27 12.47 11.09
N ILE A 178 3.54 12.34 12.18
CA ILE A 178 2.79 13.45 12.77
C ILE A 178 3.80 14.33 13.52
N SER A 179 4.29 15.39 12.85
CA SER A 179 4.94 16.49 13.56
C SER A 179 3.88 17.20 14.37
N GLY A 180 3.98 17.08 15.69
CA GLY A 180 3.26 17.97 16.61
C GLY A 180 3.77 19.39 16.53
#